data_AF-A0A5S3WMQ7-F1
#
_entry.id   AF-A0A5S3WMQ7-F1
#
_cell.length_a   1.000
_cell.length_b   1.000
_cell.length_c   1.000
_cell.angle_alpha   90.00
_cell.angle_beta   90.00
_cell.angle_gamma   90.00
#
_symmetry.space_group_name_H-M   'P 1'
#
loop_
_entity.id
_entity.type
_entity.pdbx_description
1 polymer ?
#
loop_
_entity_poly.entity_id
_entity_poly.type
_entity_poly.pdbx_seq_one_letter_code
_entity_poly.pdbx_strand_id
1 'polypeptide(L)'
;MRIPLLSLVLVVSLSGCQLSPNAHKSSFIGPSKTVSPDYAPLTVLLERYLQVCQQGLPPQHNQSARYIGQAAIETFMHDYCNTVSTTRQLQLITALEQSQLWPEHYQLWFNTLKQHTQVLRGQKIRLHRSNAKLSQIQSQLSQTNQALMTLKQELADIEQQRLQDVPLNESPQTPKEQQ
;
A
#
# COMPACT_ATOMS: atom_id res chain seq x y z
N MET A 1 5.85 -63.44 22.53
CA MET A 1 6.55 -64.53 21.81
C MET A 1 6.08 -64.55 20.37
N ARG A 2 7.04 -64.40 19.44
CA ARG A 2 7.13 -65.06 18.13
C ARG A 2 6.02 -64.80 17.09
N ILE A 3 6.35 -63.89 16.17
CA ILE A 3 5.89 -63.84 14.77
C ILE A 3 6.33 -65.13 14.05
N PRO A 4 5.57 -65.60 13.04
CA PRO A 4 6.23 -65.96 11.78
C PRO A 4 5.45 -65.38 10.58
N LEU A 5 6.12 -64.58 9.75
CA LEU A 5 6.78 -65.04 8.52
C LEU A 5 5.81 -65.52 7.41
N LEU A 6 4.78 -64.73 7.09
CA LEU A 6 3.96 -64.96 5.88
C LEU A 6 3.84 -63.76 4.94
N SER A 7 4.45 -62.62 5.27
CA SER A 7 4.29 -61.37 4.49
C SER A 7 5.53 -60.97 3.69
N LEU A 8 6.62 -61.76 3.72
CA LEU A 8 7.90 -61.38 3.10
C LEU A 8 8.32 -62.23 1.88
N VAL A 9 7.44 -63.10 1.37
CA VAL A 9 7.76 -63.96 0.20
C VAL A 9 6.98 -63.57 -1.07
N LEU A 10 6.05 -62.61 -0.98
CA LEU A 10 5.20 -62.23 -2.13
C LEU A 10 5.76 -61.08 -2.99
N VAL A 11 6.99 -60.61 -2.73
CA VAL A 11 7.59 -59.44 -3.42
C VAL A 11 8.75 -59.83 -4.37
N VAL A 12 9.09 -61.11 -4.55
CA VAL A 12 10.30 -61.52 -5.30
C VAL A 12 10.02 -62.34 -6.57
N SER A 13 8.78 -62.56 -6.99
CA SER A 13 8.46 -63.42 -8.16
C SER A 13 7.84 -62.74 -9.38
N LEU A 14 7.99 -61.42 -9.55
CA LEU A 14 7.57 -60.71 -10.79
C LEU A 14 8.68 -59.85 -11.41
N SER A 15 9.91 -60.36 -11.39
CA SER A 15 11.01 -59.85 -12.21
C SER A 15 11.29 -60.85 -13.33
N GLY A 16 10.84 -60.56 -14.57
CA GLY A 16 11.12 -61.47 -15.67
C GLY A 16 10.46 -61.21 -17.03
N CYS A 17 10.24 -59.96 -17.45
CA CYS A 17 10.05 -59.65 -18.88
C CYS A 17 11.11 -58.63 -19.30
N GLN A 18 12.30 -59.11 -19.66
CA GLN A 18 13.28 -58.31 -20.38
C GLN A 18 12.87 -58.24 -21.85
N LEU A 19 12.05 -57.23 -22.19
CA LEU A 19 11.95 -56.78 -23.58
C LEU A 19 13.16 -55.89 -23.86
N SER A 20 14.09 -56.43 -24.64
CA SER A 20 15.16 -55.68 -25.30
C SER A 20 14.58 -54.47 -26.03
N PRO A 21 14.95 -53.22 -25.70
CA PRO A 21 14.74 -52.11 -26.60
C PRO A 21 16.01 -51.96 -27.42
N ASN A 22 15.96 -52.44 -28.66
CA ASN A 22 16.92 -52.07 -29.69
C ASN A 22 17.09 -50.55 -29.68
N ALA A 23 18.31 -50.11 -29.42
CA ALA A 23 18.73 -48.75 -29.62
C ALA A 23 18.67 -48.42 -31.13
N HIS A 24 17.58 -47.78 -31.54
CA HIS A 24 17.60 -46.92 -32.71
C HIS A 24 17.17 -45.52 -32.31
N LYS A 25 18.18 -44.66 -32.22
CA LYS A 25 18.04 -43.21 -32.24
C LYS A 25 17.27 -42.82 -33.50
N SER A 26 16.02 -42.42 -33.32
CA SER A 26 15.41 -41.40 -34.16
C SER A 26 14.62 -40.46 -33.25
N SER A 27 15.32 -39.47 -32.70
CA SER A 27 14.64 -38.28 -32.21
C SER A 27 13.98 -37.64 -33.43
N PHE A 28 12.68 -37.89 -33.60
CA PHE A 28 11.86 -37.10 -34.50
C PHE A 28 11.87 -35.66 -33.98
N ILE A 29 12.78 -34.85 -34.51
CA ILE A 29 12.70 -33.39 -34.44
C ILE A 29 11.67 -33.01 -35.49
N GLY A 30 10.40 -33.29 -35.19
CA GLY A 30 9.31 -32.67 -35.93
C GLY A 30 9.39 -31.15 -35.73
N PRO A 31 8.81 -30.34 -36.63
CA PRO A 31 8.67 -28.92 -36.36
C PRO A 31 7.98 -28.78 -35.00
N SER A 32 8.73 -28.27 -34.01
CA SER A 32 8.15 -27.84 -32.75
C SER A 32 7.00 -26.93 -33.14
N LYS A 33 5.76 -27.30 -32.81
CA LYS A 33 4.62 -26.40 -33.01
C LYS A 33 5.02 -25.11 -32.31
N THR A 34 5.36 -24.09 -33.09
CA THR A 34 5.55 -22.74 -32.60
C THR A 34 4.18 -22.34 -32.12
N VAL A 35 3.88 -22.63 -30.84
CA VAL A 35 2.69 -22.15 -30.17
C VAL A 35 2.78 -20.63 -30.29
N SER A 36 1.93 -20.06 -31.13
CA SER A 36 1.83 -18.61 -31.24
C SER A 36 1.66 -18.04 -29.84
N PRO A 37 2.34 -16.93 -29.49
CA PRO A 37 2.20 -16.37 -28.16
C PRO A 37 0.73 -15.98 -27.94
N ASP A 38 0.13 -16.49 -26.88
CA ASP A 38 -1.21 -16.08 -26.43
C ASP A 38 -1.08 -14.88 -25.48
N TYR A 39 -2.19 -14.25 -25.12
CA TYR A 39 -2.23 -13.28 -24.04
C TYR A 39 -2.11 -13.99 -22.68
N ALA A 40 -1.55 -13.29 -21.67
CA ALA A 40 -1.46 -13.86 -20.34
C ALA A 40 -2.86 -14.00 -19.71
N PRO A 41 -3.14 -15.11 -19.01
CA PRO A 41 -4.36 -15.21 -18.22
C PRO A 41 -4.31 -14.20 -17.06
N LEU A 42 -5.49 -13.74 -16.61
CA LEU A 42 -5.62 -12.77 -15.51
C LEU A 42 -4.91 -13.21 -14.22
N THR A 43 -4.86 -14.51 -13.94
CA THR A 43 -4.17 -15.07 -12.77
C THR A 43 -2.67 -14.78 -12.79
N VAL A 44 -2.03 -14.91 -13.96
CA VAL A 44 -0.61 -14.60 -14.15
C VAL A 44 -0.37 -13.09 -13.99
N LEU A 45 -1.26 -12.26 -14.53
CA LEU A 45 -1.16 -10.80 -14.34
C LEU A 45 -1.29 -10.40 -12.87
N LEU A 46 -2.21 -11.01 -12.14
CA LEU A 46 -2.43 -10.72 -10.73
C LEU A 46 -1.25 -11.16 -9.87
N GLU A 47 -0.75 -12.38 -10.08
CA GLU A 47 0.43 -12.88 -9.38
C GLU A 47 1.64 -11.96 -9.63
N ARG A 48 1.84 -11.58 -10.89
CA ARG A 48 2.94 -10.69 -11.26
C ARG A 48 2.79 -9.31 -10.64
N TYR A 49 1.59 -8.74 -10.65
CA TYR A 49 1.28 -7.49 -9.97
C TYR A 49 1.65 -7.56 -8.49
N LEU A 50 1.30 -8.64 -7.79
CA LEU A 50 1.63 -8.82 -6.38
C LEU A 50 3.14 -8.93 -6.15
N GLN A 51 3.87 -9.67 -6.98
CA GLN A 51 5.33 -9.78 -6.90
C GLN A 51 6.02 -8.41 -7.07
N VAL A 52 5.59 -7.61 -8.05
CA VAL A 52 6.21 -6.32 -8.31
C VAL A 52 5.82 -5.29 -7.25
N CYS A 53 4.53 -5.15 -6.94
CA CYS A 53 4.04 -4.12 -6.01
C CYS A 53 4.30 -4.43 -4.54
N GLN A 54 4.27 -5.70 -4.11
CA GLN A 54 4.42 -6.05 -2.69
C GLN A 54 5.84 -6.49 -2.34
N GLN A 55 6.45 -7.30 -3.19
CA GLN A 55 7.75 -7.90 -2.91
C GLN A 55 8.91 -7.07 -3.49
N GLY A 56 8.62 -6.01 -4.26
CA GLY A 56 9.62 -5.10 -4.81
C GLY A 56 10.55 -5.74 -5.82
N LEU A 57 10.13 -6.83 -6.48
CA LEU A 57 10.98 -7.49 -7.47
C LEU A 57 11.20 -6.58 -8.69
N PRO A 58 12.43 -6.57 -9.24
CA PRO A 58 12.70 -5.86 -10.48
C PRO A 58 11.92 -6.49 -11.66
N PRO A 59 11.66 -5.70 -12.72
CA PRO A 59 11.00 -6.21 -13.92
C PRO A 59 11.85 -7.32 -14.55
N GLN A 60 11.23 -8.45 -14.88
CA GLN A 60 11.92 -9.52 -15.60
C GLN A 60 11.93 -9.18 -17.08
N HIS A 61 12.94 -8.43 -17.52
CA HIS A 61 13.15 -8.13 -18.95
C HIS A 61 13.86 -9.24 -19.73
N ASN A 62 14.45 -10.24 -19.06
CA ASN A 62 15.36 -11.20 -19.68
C ASN A 62 14.75 -12.55 -20.05
N GLN A 63 13.42 -12.68 -20.08
CA GLN A 63 12.77 -13.89 -20.58
C GLN A 63 12.09 -13.57 -21.90
N SER A 64 12.45 -14.32 -22.96
CA SER A 64 11.78 -14.33 -24.26
C SER A 64 10.27 -14.20 -24.05
N ALA A 65 9.64 -13.22 -24.71
CA ALA A 65 8.24 -12.88 -24.48
C ALA A 65 7.36 -14.13 -24.47
N ARG A 66 6.87 -14.50 -23.27
CA ARG A 66 6.04 -15.69 -23.04
C ARG A 66 4.60 -15.46 -23.49
N TYR A 67 4.19 -14.20 -23.64
CA TYR A 67 2.85 -13.81 -24.04
C TYR A 67 2.82 -12.43 -24.72
N ILE A 68 1.75 -12.14 -25.47
CA ILE A 68 1.55 -10.87 -26.17
C ILE A 68 1.42 -9.71 -25.17
N GLY A 69 2.19 -8.64 -25.40
CA GLY A 69 2.13 -7.43 -24.58
C GLY A 69 2.91 -7.52 -23.26
N GLN A 70 3.70 -8.58 -23.03
CA GLN A 70 4.48 -8.76 -21.80
C GLN A 70 5.34 -7.55 -21.46
N ALA A 71 6.10 -7.01 -22.42
CA ALA A 71 6.97 -5.85 -22.17
C ALA A 71 6.17 -4.63 -21.71
N ALA A 72 5.02 -4.34 -22.35
CA ALA A 72 4.16 -3.23 -21.96
C ALA A 72 3.59 -3.43 -20.54
N ILE A 73 3.19 -4.66 -20.19
CA ILE A 73 2.67 -4.99 -18.86
C ILE A 73 3.76 -4.91 -17.79
N GLU A 74 4.95 -5.46 -18.03
CA GLU A 74 6.06 -5.40 -17.06
C GLU A 74 6.49 -3.96 -16.79
N THR A 75 6.64 -3.14 -17.83
CA THR A 75 6.94 -1.71 -17.69
C THR A 75 5.82 -0.99 -16.94
N PHE A 76 4.57 -1.23 -17.31
CA PHE A 76 3.42 -0.68 -16.59
C PHE A 76 3.43 -1.05 -15.12
N MET A 77 3.61 -2.32 -14.77
CA MET A 77 3.61 -2.77 -13.37
C MET A 77 4.75 -2.11 -12.60
N HIS A 78 5.95 -2.05 -13.17
CA HIS A 78 7.07 -1.36 -12.54
C HIS A 78 6.76 0.10 -12.24
N ASP A 79 6.31 0.86 -13.25
CA ASP A 79 6.01 2.29 -13.11
C ASP A 79 4.82 2.56 -12.17
N TYR A 80 3.79 1.73 -12.27
CA TYR A 80 2.57 1.82 -11.47
C TYR A 80 2.85 1.56 -9.99
N CYS A 81 3.66 0.54 -9.68
CA CYS A 81 4.00 0.16 -8.32
C CYS A 81 5.00 1.14 -7.67
N ASN A 82 5.91 1.74 -8.45
CA ASN A 82 6.97 2.61 -7.93
C ASN A 82 6.60 4.10 -7.85
N THR A 83 5.42 4.50 -8.33
CA THR A 83 4.98 5.89 -8.20
C THR A 83 4.11 6.11 -6.96
N VAL A 84 4.39 7.18 -6.21
CA VAL A 84 3.56 7.60 -5.06
C VAL A 84 2.28 8.33 -5.49
N SER A 85 2.24 8.81 -6.73
CA SER A 85 1.16 9.65 -7.28
C SER A 85 0.05 8.80 -7.86
N THR A 86 -1.12 8.81 -7.21
CA THR A 86 -2.32 8.14 -7.73
C THR A 86 -2.82 8.75 -9.04
N THR A 87 -2.49 10.02 -9.31
CA THR A 87 -2.79 10.64 -10.62
C THR A 87 -1.94 10.01 -11.72
N ARG A 88 -0.64 9.80 -11.46
CA ARG A 88 0.24 9.13 -12.41
C ARG A 88 -0.15 7.67 -12.61
N GLN A 89 -0.54 6.97 -11.55
CA GLN A 89 -1.09 5.60 -11.65
C GLN A 89 -2.29 5.53 -12.60
N LEU A 90 -3.25 6.45 -12.50
CA LEU A 90 -4.41 6.52 -13.41
C LEU A 90 -4.02 6.81 -14.87
N GLN A 91 -3.01 7.65 -15.07
CA GLN A 91 -2.46 7.93 -16.40
C GLN A 91 -1.80 6.70 -17.01
N LEU A 92 -1.01 5.96 -16.20
CA LEU A 92 -0.35 4.72 -16.62
C LEU A 92 -1.37 3.64 -17.01
N ILE A 93 -2.46 3.49 -16.24
CA ILE A 93 -3.54 2.54 -16.59
C ILE A 93 -4.13 2.90 -17.95
N THR A 94 -4.49 4.18 -18.15
CA THR A 94 -5.06 4.66 -19.42
C THR A 94 -4.09 4.48 -20.59
N ALA A 95 -2.79 4.75 -20.38
CA ALA A 95 -1.78 4.60 -21.40
C ALA A 95 -1.58 3.13 -21.81
N LEU A 96 -1.59 2.20 -20.84
CA LEU A 96 -1.51 0.77 -21.14
C LEU A 96 -2.78 0.30 -21.87
N GLU A 97 -3.97 0.69 -21.40
CA GLU A 97 -5.25 0.36 -22.03
C GLU A 97 -5.30 0.82 -23.50
N GLN A 98 -4.68 1.95 -23.83
CA GLN A 98 -4.61 2.52 -25.18
C GLN A 98 -3.42 2.04 -26.02
N SER A 99 -2.44 1.34 -25.44
CA SER A 99 -1.21 1.01 -26.15
C SER A 99 -1.41 -0.01 -27.27
N GLN A 100 -2.45 -0.83 -27.18
CA GLN A 100 -2.81 -1.85 -28.17
C GLN A 100 -4.25 -2.33 -27.95
N LEU A 101 -4.75 -3.15 -28.89
CA LEU A 101 -6.00 -3.88 -28.72
C LEU A 101 -5.80 -5.05 -27.74
N TRP A 102 -6.37 -4.92 -26.55
CA TRP A 102 -6.36 -5.97 -25.53
C TRP A 102 -7.61 -6.87 -25.63
N PRO A 103 -7.51 -8.15 -25.25
CA PRO A 103 -8.66 -9.03 -25.15
C PRO A 103 -9.72 -8.49 -24.18
N GLU A 104 -10.99 -8.85 -24.39
CA GLU A 104 -12.10 -8.38 -23.56
C GLU A 104 -11.91 -8.68 -22.06
N HIS A 105 -11.34 -9.84 -21.72
CA HIS A 105 -11.09 -10.21 -20.32
C HIS A 105 -10.09 -9.28 -19.61
N TYR A 106 -9.23 -8.55 -20.34
CA TYR A 106 -8.35 -7.53 -19.76
C TYR A 106 -9.11 -6.27 -19.34
N GLN A 107 -10.29 -6.00 -19.93
CA GLN A 107 -11.11 -4.84 -19.57
C GLN A 107 -11.52 -4.88 -18.10
N LEU A 108 -11.83 -6.07 -17.58
CA LEU A 108 -12.13 -6.27 -16.17
C LEU A 108 -10.94 -5.86 -15.28
N TRP A 109 -9.73 -6.23 -15.69
CA TRP A 109 -8.50 -5.88 -14.97
C TRP A 109 -8.23 -4.38 -14.98
N PHE A 110 -8.31 -3.73 -16.15
CA PHE A 110 -8.15 -2.28 -16.26
C PHE A 110 -9.17 -1.50 -15.43
N ASN A 111 -10.45 -1.91 -15.48
CA ASN A 111 -11.51 -1.29 -14.71
C ASN A 111 -11.29 -1.45 -13.20
N THR A 112 -10.88 -2.64 -12.76
CA THR A 112 -10.57 -2.90 -11.36
C THR A 112 -9.41 -2.03 -10.88
N LEU A 113 -8.31 -1.96 -11.64
CA LEU A 113 -7.17 -1.09 -11.33
C LEU A 113 -7.57 0.39 -11.28
N LYS A 114 -8.35 0.87 -12.26
CA LYS A 114 -8.83 2.25 -12.34
C LYS A 114 -9.70 2.60 -11.13
N GLN A 115 -10.66 1.75 -10.79
CA GLN A 115 -11.54 1.94 -9.63
C GLN A 115 -10.75 1.96 -8.32
N HIS A 116 -9.88 0.98 -8.07
CA HIS A 116 -9.06 0.92 -6.87
C HIS A 116 -8.17 2.16 -6.73
N THR A 117 -7.53 2.59 -7.82
CA THR A 117 -6.67 3.78 -7.81
C THR A 117 -7.46 5.06 -7.55
N GLN A 118 -8.67 5.19 -8.10
CA GLN A 118 -9.56 6.33 -7.83
C GLN A 118 -10.00 6.39 -6.37
N VAL A 119 -10.36 5.25 -5.78
CA VAL A 119 -10.70 5.15 -4.35
C VAL A 119 -9.50 5.56 -3.49
N LEU A 120 -8.32 5.01 -3.78
CA LEU A 120 -7.09 5.35 -3.05
C LEU A 120 -6.74 6.83 -3.17
N ARG A 121 -6.91 7.43 -4.36
CA ARG A 121 -6.74 8.88 -4.57
C ARG A 121 -7.67 9.67 -3.67
N GLY A 122 -8.96 9.31 -3.65
CA GLY A 122 -9.95 9.95 -2.79
C GLY A 122 -9.57 9.88 -1.31
N GLN A 123 -9.11 8.71 -0.85
CA GLN A 123 -8.64 8.51 0.52
C GLN A 123 -7.40 9.35 0.85
N LYS A 124 -6.38 9.37 -0.01
CA LYS A 124 -5.17 10.19 0.17
C LYS A 124 -5.50 11.68 0.28
N ILE A 125 -6.39 12.19 -0.58
CA ILE A 125 -6.83 13.59 -0.55
C ILE A 125 -7.55 13.91 0.76
N ARG A 126 -8.47 13.03 1.19
CA ARG A 126 -9.20 13.22 2.45
C ARG A 126 -8.26 13.20 3.65
N LEU A 127 -7.31 12.26 3.67
CA LEU A 127 -6.29 12.17 4.72
C LEU A 127 -5.45 13.44 4.79
N HIS A 128 -4.95 13.94 3.65
CA HIS A 128 -4.17 15.17 3.61
C HIS A 128 -4.95 16.38 4.16
N ARG A 129 -6.21 16.55 3.75
CA ARG A 129 -7.07 17.63 4.27
C ARG A 129 -7.35 17.49 5.76
N SER A 130 -7.61 16.26 6.23
CA SER A 130 -7.83 15.98 7.65
C SER A 130 -6.60 16.35 8.48
N ASN A 131 -5.40 15.95 8.02
CA ASN A 131 -4.15 16.28 8.70
C ASN A 131 -3.90 17.78 8.76
N ALA A 132 -4.13 18.51 7.66
CA ALA A 132 -4.00 19.97 7.67
C ALA A 132 -4.97 20.63 8.67
N LYS A 133 -6.21 20.14 8.76
CA LYS A 133 -7.19 20.63 9.74
C LYS A 133 -6.76 20.30 11.17
N LEU A 134 -6.21 19.12 11.43
CA LEU A 134 -5.69 18.74 12.75
C LEU A 134 -4.54 19.66 13.17
N SER A 135 -3.60 19.95 12.27
CA SER A 135 -2.50 20.88 12.54
C SER A 135 -2.99 22.28 12.85
N GLN A 136 -4.01 22.78 12.14
CA GLN A 136 -4.64 24.07 12.43
C GLN A 136 -5.34 24.09 13.80
N ILE A 137 -6.07 23.04 14.16
CA ILE A 137 -6.73 22.94 15.47
C ILE A 137 -5.68 22.91 16.58
N GLN A 138 -4.58 22.18 16.38
CA GLN A 138 -3.48 22.12 17.34
C GLN A 138 -2.82 23.48 17.54
N SER A 139 -2.62 24.27 16.47
CA SER A 139 -2.08 25.63 16.60
C SER A 139 -3.04 26.59 17.29
N GLN A 140 -4.35 26.45 17.06
CA GLN A 140 -5.35 27.26 17.76
C GLN A 140 -5.39 26.92 19.25
N LEU A 141 -5.32 25.64 19.60
CA LEU A 141 -5.30 25.19 20.99
C LEU A 141 -4.07 25.70 21.74
N SER A 142 -2.90 25.73 21.10
CA SER A 142 -1.70 26.28 21.74
C SER A 142 -1.81 27.79 21.98
N GLN A 143 -2.37 28.53 21.01
CA GLN A 143 -2.60 29.97 21.12
C GLN A 143 -3.62 30.30 22.22
N THR A 144 -4.74 29.57 22.29
CA THR A 144 -5.74 29.80 23.34
C THR A 144 -5.21 29.46 24.72
N ASN A 145 -4.40 28.40 24.84
CA ASN A 145 -3.75 28.06 26.11
C ASN A 145 -2.75 29.14 26.54
N GLN A 146 -1.97 29.71 25.62
CA GLN A 146 -1.08 30.83 25.92
C GLN A 146 -1.87 32.06 26.37
N ALA A 147 -2.93 32.44 25.66
CA ALA A 147 -3.77 33.57 26.02
C ALA A 147 -4.42 33.39 27.40
N LEU A 148 -4.88 32.17 27.72
CA LEU A 148 -5.43 31.85 29.04
C LEU A 148 -4.38 32.01 30.15
N MET A 149 -3.15 31.55 29.91
CA MET A 149 -2.05 31.72 30.87
C MET A 149 -1.72 33.19 31.09
N THR A 150 -1.69 34.00 30.03
CA THR A 150 -1.49 35.46 30.13
C THR A 150 -2.60 36.12 30.93
N LEU A 151 -3.87 35.84 30.61
CA LEU A 151 -5.01 36.39 31.36
C LEU A 151 -4.99 36.00 32.83
N LYS A 152 -4.56 34.77 33.13
CA LYS A 152 -4.43 34.29 34.50
C LYS A 152 -3.31 35.02 35.26
N GLN A 153 -2.21 35.34 34.57
CA GLN A 153 -1.13 36.14 35.14
C GLN A 153 -1.59 37.58 35.38
N GLU A 154 -2.22 38.22 34.40
CA GLU A 154 -2.76 39.58 34.53
C GLU A 154 -3.78 39.68 35.67
N LEU A 155 -4.64 38.66 35.83
CA LEU A 155 -5.58 38.60 36.95
C LEU A 155 -4.85 38.51 38.31
N ALA A 156 -3.81 37.68 38.41
CA ALA A 156 -3.03 37.56 39.63
C ALA A 156 -2.30 38.88 39.97
N ASP A 157 -1.78 39.58 38.96
CA ASP A 157 -1.11 40.88 39.13
C ASP A 157 -2.10 41.96 39.62
N ILE A 158 -3.32 41.98 39.07
CA ILE A 158 -4.39 42.87 39.52
C ILE A 158 -4.77 42.57 40.98
N GLU A 159 -4.94 41.30 41.34
CA GLU A 159 -5.23 40.90 42.72
C GLU A 159 -4.12 41.35 43.69
N GLN A 160 -2.85 41.22 43.31
CA GLN A 160 -1.72 41.70 44.10
C GLN A 160 -1.69 43.22 44.25
N GLN A 161 -1.97 43.98 43.19
CA GLN A 161 -2.07 45.44 43.26
C GLN A 161 -3.17 45.87 44.24
N ARG A 162 -4.34 45.24 44.17
CA ARG A 162 -5.47 45.54 45.08
C ARG A 162 -5.14 45.28 46.55
N LEU A 163 -4.33 44.27 46.84
CA LEU A 163 -3.86 43.98 48.20
C LEU A 163 -2.84 45.01 48.69
N GLN A 164 -2.03 45.58 47.80
CA GLN A 164 -1.01 46.59 48.12
C GLN A 164 -1.60 48.00 48.26
N ASP A 165 -2.64 48.32 47.50
CA ASP A 165 -3.32 49.63 47.51
C ASP A 165 -4.35 49.79 48.64
N VAL A 166 -4.45 48.85 49.59
CA VAL A 166 -5.25 49.04 50.81
C VAL A 166 -4.57 50.10 51.67
N PRO A 167 -5.13 51.30 51.86
CA PRO A 167 -4.49 52.32 52.67
C PRO A 167 -4.55 51.89 54.13
N LEU A 168 -3.38 51.67 54.76
CA LEU A 168 -3.29 51.92 56.19
C LEU A 168 -3.52 53.41 56.38
N ASN A 169 -4.54 53.75 57.18
CA ASN A 169 -4.77 55.04 57.83
C ASN A 169 -5.83 55.98 57.22
N GLU A 170 -7.11 55.60 57.35
CA GLU A 170 -8.12 56.58 57.76
C GLU A 170 -8.17 56.60 59.29
N SER A 171 -7.39 57.50 59.91
CA SER A 171 -7.64 57.91 61.29
C SER A 171 -8.82 58.88 61.28
N PRO A 172 -9.89 58.67 62.07
CA PRO A 172 -11.03 59.59 62.13
C PRO A 172 -10.55 60.92 62.71
N GLN A 173 -10.55 61.99 61.91
CA GLN A 173 -10.40 63.34 62.43
C GLN A 173 -11.67 63.73 63.17
N THR A 174 -11.57 63.80 64.49
CA THR A 174 -12.54 64.41 65.39
C THR A 174 -12.84 65.86 64.98
N PRO A 175 -14.11 66.31 64.95
CA PRO A 175 -14.45 67.71 64.68
C PRO A 175 -13.95 68.61 65.81
N LYS A 176 -13.20 69.66 65.49
CA LYS A 176 -12.97 70.78 66.41
C LYS A 176 -14.18 71.71 66.34
N GLU A 177 -14.91 71.81 67.45
CA GLU A 177 -15.70 73.00 67.79
C GLU A 177 -14.80 74.23 67.77
N GLN A 178 -15.26 75.31 67.15
CA GLN A 178 -14.82 76.64 67.53
C GLN A 178 -15.97 77.65 67.45
N GLN A 179 -16.03 78.39 68.53
CA GLN A 179 -17.04 79.30 69.05
C GLN A 179 -16.71 80.74 68.68
#